data_AF-A0A8C6Z5K3-F1
#
_entry.id   AF-A0A8C6Z5K3-F1
#
_cell.length_a   1.000
_cell.length_b   1.000
_cell.length_c   1.000
_cell.angle_alpha   90.00
_cell.angle_beta   90.00
_cell.angle_gamma   90.00
#
_symmetry.space_group_name_H-M   'P 1'
#
loop_
_entity.id
_entity.type
_entity.pdbx_description
1 polymer ?
#
loop_
_entity_poly.entity_id
_entity_poly.type
_entity_poly.pdbx_seq_one_letter_code
_entity_poly.pdbx_strand_id
1 'polypeptide(L)'
;MSGQSLTDRIAAAQHSVTGSAVAKAVCKATTHEVMGPKKKHLDYLIQCTNEMNVNVPQLADMLFERTANSSWVVVFKALITTHHLMMYGNERFIQYLASRNTLFNLNNYLDKSKMPVVLKLVMRWY
;
A
#
# COMPACT_ATOMS: atom_id res chain seq x y z
N MET A 1 -9.41 14.74 15.63
CA MET A 1 -10.27 14.98 14.45
C MET A 1 -9.73 14.18 13.27
N SER A 2 -10.59 13.47 12.52
CA SER A 2 -10.18 12.53 11.47
C SER A 2 -9.57 13.25 10.26
N GLY A 3 -8.24 13.27 10.14
CA GLY A 3 -7.47 13.83 9.02
C GLY A 3 -7.52 13.02 7.73
N GLN A 4 -8.46 12.08 7.61
CA GLN A 4 -8.63 11.23 6.44
C GLN A 4 -9.53 11.93 5.40
N SER A 5 -9.06 12.02 4.15
CA SER A 5 -9.79 12.70 3.07
C SER A 5 -11.14 12.03 2.77
N LEU A 6 -12.07 12.76 2.14
CA LEU A 6 -13.34 12.19 1.69
C LEU A 6 -13.13 11.04 0.68
N THR A 7 -12.15 11.16 -0.21
CA THR A 7 -11.82 10.12 -1.20
C THR A 7 -11.36 8.83 -0.52
N ASP A 8 -10.54 8.93 0.53
CA ASP A 8 -10.10 7.77 1.31
C ASP A 8 -11.26 7.08 2.04
N ARG A 9 -12.22 7.87 2.54
CA ARG A 9 -13.41 7.34 3.21
C ARG A 9 -14.33 6.61 2.24
N ILE A 10 -14.55 7.15 1.04
CA ILE A 10 -15.37 6.53 0.00
C ILE A 10 -14.73 5.21 -0.47
N ALA A 11 -13.42 5.19 -0.74
CA ALA A 11 -12.72 3.97 -1.11
C ALA A 11 -12.79 2.89 -0.01
N ALA A 12 -12.56 3.27 1.25
CA ALA A 12 -12.69 2.33 2.38
C ALA A 12 -14.14 1.85 2.59
N ALA A 13 -15.14 2.67 2.25
CA ALA A 13 -16.54 2.28 2.30
C ALA A 13 -16.88 1.29 1.16
N GLN A 14 -16.40 1.51 -0.06
CA GLN A 14 -16.57 0.57 -1.18
C GLN A 14 -16.05 -0.83 -0.83
N HIS A 15 -14.87 -0.92 -0.21
CA HIS A 15 -14.33 -2.20 0.24
C HIS A 15 -15.07 -2.81 1.44
N SER A 16 -15.85 -2.00 2.18
CA SER A 16 -16.78 -2.53 3.18
C SER A 16 -18.02 -3.14 2.53
N VAL A 17 -18.46 -2.60 1.39
CA VAL A 17 -19.59 -3.14 0.60
C VAL A 17 -19.19 -4.42 -0.14
N THR A 18 -17.95 -4.51 -0.64
CA THR A 18 -17.43 -5.75 -1.26
C THR A 18 -16.92 -6.79 -0.25
N GLY A 19 -16.96 -6.49 1.06
CA GLY A 19 -16.62 -7.42 2.14
C GLY A 19 -15.12 -7.71 2.31
N SER A 20 -14.23 -7.10 1.52
CA SER A 20 -12.79 -7.35 1.62
C SER A 20 -12.13 -6.51 2.72
N ALA A 21 -11.96 -7.12 3.90
CA ALA A 21 -11.28 -6.51 5.04
C ALA A 21 -9.82 -6.14 4.72
N VAL A 22 -9.14 -6.96 3.91
CA VAL A 22 -7.76 -6.71 3.45
C VAL A 22 -7.70 -5.48 2.55
N ALA A 23 -8.58 -5.36 1.56
CA ALA A 23 -8.61 -4.20 0.66
C ALA A 23 -8.83 -2.89 1.45
N LYS A 24 -9.77 -2.93 2.40
CA LYS A 24 -10.03 -1.81 3.31
C LYS A 24 -8.81 -1.44 4.14
N ALA A 25 -8.07 -2.42 4.66
CA ALA A 25 -6.84 -2.17 5.42
C ALA A 25 -5.75 -1.56 4.55
N VAL A 26 -5.56 -2.05 3.32
CA VAL A 26 -4.63 -1.47 2.33
C VAL A 26 -4.96 -0.01 2.05
N CYS A 27 -6.23 0.34 1.80
CA CYS A 27 -6.64 1.74 1.59
C CYS A 27 -6.39 2.61 2.84
N LYS A 28 -6.62 2.07 4.04
CA LYS A 28 -6.36 2.79 5.29
C LYS A 28 -4.87 2.96 5.60
N ALA A 29 -4.02 2.03 5.18
CA ALA A 29 -2.57 2.15 5.28
C ALA A 29 -2.01 3.18 4.27
N THR A 30 -2.68 3.36 3.12
CA THR A 30 -2.24 4.17 1.98
C THR A 30 -3.15 5.37 1.70
N THR A 31 -3.51 6.10 2.77
CA THR A 31 -4.31 7.34 2.68
C THR A 31 -3.52 8.50 2.11
N HIS A 32 -4.21 9.56 1.67
CA HIS A 32 -3.60 10.79 1.18
C HIS A 32 -3.01 11.67 2.30
N GLU A 33 -3.12 11.26 3.56
CA GLU A 33 -2.54 11.95 4.72
C GLU A 33 -1.01 11.86 4.67
N VAL A 34 -0.32 13.02 4.66
CA VAL A 34 1.15 13.17 4.57
C VAL A 34 1.82 12.77 5.89
N MET A 35 1.74 11.47 6.19
CA MET A 35 2.37 10.82 7.32
C MET A 35 2.66 9.36 6.95
N GLY A 36 3.53 8.70 7.70
CA GLY A 36 3.78 7.27 7.52
C GLY A 36 2.50 6.43 7.69
N PRO A 37 2.45 5.21 7.11
CA PRO A 37 1.35 4.29 7.34
C PRO A 37 1.14 4.06 8.84
N LYS A 38 -0.12 4.15 9.31
CA LYS A 38 -0.42 4.01 10.75
C LYS A 38 -0.13 2.57 11.17
N LYS A 39 0.63 2.41 12.25
CA LYS A 39 1.07 1.10 12.78
C LYS A 39 -0.06 0.07 12.89
N LYS A 40 -1.23 0.46 13.42
CA LYS A 40 -2.40 -0.43 13.52
C LYS A 40 -2.86 -1.07 12.21
N HIS A 41 -2.62 -0.42 11.07
CA HIS A 41 -2.97 -0.97 9.75
C HIS A 41 -1.86 -1.88 9.22
N LEU A 42 -0.60 -1.57 9.52
CA LEU A 42 0.54 -2.45 9.22
C LEU A 42 0.45 -3.75 10.02
N ASP A 43 0.21 -3.67 11.33
CA ASP A 43 0.08 -4.83 12.22
C ASP A 43 -1.05 -5.77 11.74
N TYR A 44 -2.18 -5.19 11.32
CA TYR A 44 -3.29 -5.96 10.76
C TYR A 44 -2.93 -6.63 9.43
N LEU A 45 -2.23 -5.94 8.52
CA LEU A 45 -1.79 -6.54 7.26
C LEU A 45 -0.76 -7.65 7.48
N ILE A 46 0.15 -7.51 8.45
CA ILE A 46 1.08 -8.56 8.86
C ILE A 46 0.29 -9.79 9.34
N GLN A 47 -0.71 -9.60 10.20
CA GLN A 47 -1.59 -10.68 10.62
C GLN A 47 -2.25 -11.36 9.41
N CYS A 48 -2.80 -10.59 8.48
CA CYS A 48 -3.41 -11.13 7.26
C CYS A 48 -2.43 -11.99 6.45
N THR A 49 -1.13 -11.65 6.38
CA THR A 49 -0.15 -12.49 5.67
C THR A 49 0.10 -13.85 6.35
N ASN A 50 -0.16 -13.97 7.65
CA ASN A 50 0.03 -15.21 8.41
C ASN A 50 -1.22 -16.12 8.41
N GLU A 51 -2.39 -15.58 8.05
CA GLU A 51 -3.63 -16.35 8.00
C GLU A 51 -3.66 -17.25 6.75
N MET A 52 -3.84 -18.56 6.93
CA MET A 52 -3.85 -19.52 5.81
C MET A 52 -4.98 -19.30 4.81
N ASN A 53 -6.10 -18.71 5.27
CA ASN A 53 -7.28 -18.48 4.44
C ASN A 53 -7.21 -17.16 3.66
N VAL A 54 -6.19 -16.33 3.91
CA VAL A 54 -6.01 -15.06 3.20
C VAL A 54 -5.20 -15.31 1.92
N ASN A 55 -5.70 -14.76 0.82
CA ASN A 55 -5.00 -14.79 -0.46
C ASN A 55 -3.87 -13.74 -0.48
N VAL A 56 -2.65 -14.19 -0.16
CA VAL A 56 -1.44 -13.35 -0.13
C VAL A 56 -1.13 -12.70 -1.50
N PRO A 57 -1.21 -13.42 -2.65
CA PRO A 57 -1.12 -12.79 -3.97
C PRO A 57 -2.08 -11.62 -4.15
N GLN A 58 -3.36 -11.79 -3.81
CA GLN A 58 -4.35 -10.73 -3.94
C GLN A 58 -4.03 -9.52 -3.04
N LEU A 59 -3.49 -9.75 -1.84
CA LEU A 59 -3.03 -8.67 -0.95
C LEU A 59 -1.92 -7.85 -1.63
N ALA A 60 -0.92 -8.52 -2.21
CA ALA A 60 0.16 -7.86 -2.93
C ALA A 60 -0.35 -7.09 -4.16
N ASP A 61 -1.26 -7.69 -4.94
CA ASP A 61 -1.90 -7.02 -6.09
C ASP A 61 -2.62 -5.74 -5.69
N MET A 62 -3.36 -5.75 -4.59
CA MET A 62 -4.01 -4.55 -4.08
C MET A 62 -2.99 -3.46 -3.69
N LEU A 63 -1.82 -3.82 -3.15
CA LEU A 63 -0.74 -2.85 -2.89
C LEU A 63 -0.15 -2.29 -4.18
N PHE A 64 0.04 -3.12 -5.21
CA PHE A 64 0.51 -2.68 -6.51
C PHE A 64 -0.47 -1.71 -7.18
N GLU A 65 -1.77 -1.96 -7.09
CA GLU A 65 -2.79 -1.03 -7.57
C GLU A 65 -2.68 0.35 -6.90
N ARG A 66 -2.33 0.40 -5.59
CA ARG A 66 -2.08 1.69 -4.90
C ARG A 66 -0.87 2.43 -5.46
N THR A 67 0.13 1.73 -5.99
CA THR A 67 1.29 2.37 -6.63
C THR A 67 0.99 3.00 -8.00
N ALA A 68 -0.15 2.65 -8.62
CA ALA A 68 -0.65 3.31 -9.82
C ALA A 68 -1.43 4.62 -9.54
N ASN A 69 -1.56 5.03 -8.27
CA ASN A 69 -2.31 6.23 -7.91
C ASN A 69 -1.56 7.52 -8.30
N SER A 70 -2.28 8.57 -8.69
CA SER A 70 -1.68 9.86 -9.06
C SER A 70 -1.05 10.64 -7.91
N SER A 71 -1.32 10.27 -6.66
CA SER A 71 -0.76 10.93 -5.47
C SER A 71 0.53 10.25 -5.00
N TRP A 72 1.63 11.01 -4.95
CA TRP A 72 2.91 10.51 -4.43
C TRP A 72 2.77 9.98 -3.00
N VAL A 73 1.91 10.56 -2.17
CA VAL A 73 1.72 10.15 -0.77
C VAL A 73 1.19 8.72 -0.72
N VAL A 74 0.19 8.42 -1.55
CA VAL A 74 -0.43 7.09 -1.64
C VAL A 74 0.58 6.08 -2.17
N VAL A 75 1.27 6.41 -3.26
CA VAL A 75 2.30 5.55 -3.86
C VAL A 75 3.42 5.27 -2.86
N PHE A 76 3.93 6.29 -2.18
CA PHE A 76 5.02 6.13 -1.22
C PHE A 76 4.61 5.25 -0.05
N LYS A 77 3.41 5.45 0.48
CA LYS A 77 2.90 4.64 1.58
C LYS A 77 2.63 3.21 1.16
N ALA A 78 2.25 2.96 -0.10
CA ALA A 78 2.14 1.62 -0.64
C ALA A 78 3.51 0.93 -0.67
N LEU A 79 4.56 1.61 -1.16
CA LEU A 79 5.94 1.08 -1.15
C LEU A 79 6.45 0.78 0.26
N ILE A 80 6.27 1.72 1.21
CA ILE A 80 6.63 1.52 2.62
C ILE A 80 5.87 0.32 3.19
N THR A 81 4.57 0.22 2.92
CA THR A 81 3.74 -0.89 3.42
C THR A 81 4.23 -2.22 2.85
N THR A 82 4.50 -2.29 1.54
CA THR A 82 5.06 -3.50 0.91
C THR A 82 6.39 -3.90 1.52
N HIS A 83 7.32 -2.96 1.69
CA HIS A 83 8.62 -3.23 2.31
C HIS A 83 8.47 -3.70 3.76
N HIS A 84 7.54 -3.11 4.52
CA HIS A 84 7.26 -3.52 5.89
C HIS A 84 6.73 -4.96 5.95
N LEU A 85 5.86 -5.35 5.01
CA LEU A 85 5.37 -6.73 4.90
C LEU A 85 6.45 -7.71 4.44
N MET A 86 7.42 -7.28 3.63
CA MET A 86 8.57 -8.12 3.27
C MET A 86 9.46 -8.45 4.49
N MET A 87 9.63 -7.49 5.39
CA MET A 87 10.52 -7.64 6.56
C MET A 87 9.84 -8.33 7.74
N TYR A 88 8.55 -8.06 7.98
CA TYR A 88 7.83 -8.49 9.19
C TYR A 88 6.63 -9.40 8.92
N GLY A 89 6.22 -9.54 7.66
CA GLY A 89 5.13 -10.42 7.25
C GLY A 89 5.56 -11.87 7.09
N ASN A 90 4.61 -12.70 6.67
CA ASN A 90 4.87 -14.10 6.37
C ASN A 90 5.77 -14.26 5.13
N GLU A 91 6.65 -15.25 5.13
CA GLU A 91 7.57 -15.53 4.02
C GLU A 91 6.88 -15.77 2.66
N ARG A 92 5.62 -16.24 2.67
CA ARG A 92 4.81 -16.39 1.46
C ARG A 92 4.68 -15.07 0.69
N PHE A 93 4.68 -13.94 1.40
CA PHE A 93 4.58 -12.63 0.77
C PHE A 93 5.83 -12.33 -0.05
N ILE A 94 7.04 -12.45 0.54
CA ILE A 94 8.29 -12.20 -0.20
C ILE A 94 8.53 -13.24 -1.30
N GLN A 95 8.14 -14.50 -1.09
CA GLN A 95 8.21 -15.54 -2.12
C GLN A 95 7.32 -15.21 -3.33
N TYR A 96 6.11 -14.70 -3.10
CA TYR A 96 5.24 -14.23 -4.18
C TYR A 96 5.84 -13.03 -4.92
N LEU A 97 6.45 -12.07 -4.21
CA LEU A 97 7.13 -10.96 -4.87
C LEU A 97 8.30 -11.45 -5.73
N ALA A 98 9.10 -12.38 -5.22
CA ALA A 98 10.24 -12.96 -5.94
C ALA A 98 9.83 -13.76 -7.19
N SER A 99 8.60 -14.28 -7.26
CA SER A 99 8.11 -15.02 -8.43
C SER A 99 7.61 -14.13 -9.57
N ARG A 100 7.49 -12.80 -9.35
CA ARG A 100 7.03 -11.87 -10.38
C ARG A 100 8.18 -11.35 -11.23
N ASN A 101 7.95 -11.30 -12.54
CA ASN A 101 8.88 -10.68 -13.50
C ASN A 101 8.96 -9.15 -13.38
N THR A 102 7.91 -8.52 -12.87
CA THR A 102 7.84 -7.07 -12.64
C THR A 102 7.11 -6.78 -11.32
N LEU A 103 7.68 -5.88 -10.52
CA LEU A 103 7.16 -5.49 -9.21
C LEU A 103 6.53 -4.10 -9.27
N PHE A 104 7.34 -3.06 -9.41
CA PHE A 104 6.89 -1.67 -9.46
C PHE A 104 7.33 -1.01 -10.77
N ASN A 105 6.41 -0.35 -11.46
CA ASN A 105 6.73 0.41 -12.67
C ASN A 105 6.65 1.92 -12.39
N LEU A 106 7.63 2.43 -11.66
CA LEU A 106 7.68 3.84 -11.22
C LEU A 106 8.54 4.73 -12.13
N ASN A 107 9.19 4.16 -13.15
CA ASN A 107 10.16 4.88 -14.00
C ASN A 107 9.56 6.09 -14.74
N ASN A 108 8.25 6.07 -15.03
CA ASN A 108 7.54 7.16 -15.69
C ASN A 108 6.55 7.89 -14.76
N TYR A 109 6.65 7.67 -13.44
CA TYR A 109 5.71 8.27 -12.52
C TYR A 109 5.89 9.79 -12.44
N LEU A 110 4.84 10.53 -12.79
CA LEU A 110 4.87 11.98 -12.91
C LEU A 110 3.73 12.58 -12.09
N ASP A 111 4.01 12.91 -10.83
CA ASP A 111 3.07 13.64 -9.99
C ASP A 111 3.07 15.13 -10.35
N LYS A 112 1.87 15.69 -10.58
CA LYS A 112 1.64 17.11 -10.88
C LYS A 112 1.61 17.99 -9.62
N SER A 113 1.65 17.39 -8.43
CA SER A 113 1.69 18.09 -7.14
C SER A 113 3.12 18.46 -6.71
N LYS A 114 3.27 19.38 -5.76
CA LYS A 114 4.56 19.83 -5.20
C LYS A 114 5.22 18.76 -4.33
N MET A 115 5.59 17.63 -4.94
CA MET A 115 6.36 16.58 -4.28
C MET A 115 7.77 17.11 -3.93
N PRO A 116 8.24 16.98 -2.69
CA PRO A 116 9.60 17.38 -2.33
C PRO A 116 10.65 16.62 -3.15
N VAL A 117 11.67 17.32 -3.66
CA VAL A 117 12.74 16.72 -4.49
C VAL A 117 13.43 15.54 -3.78
N VAL A 118 13.64 15.64 -2.46
CA VAL A 118 14.22 14.55 -1.66
C VAL A 118 13.38 13.27 -1.74
N LEU A 119 12.06 13.40 -1.73
CA LEU A 119 11.14 12.28 -1.81
C LEU A 119 11.13 11.64 -3.20
N LYS A 120 11.36 12.43 -4.27
CA LYS A 120 11.52 11.89 -5.64
C LYS A 120 12.75 11.00 -5.75
N LEU A 121 13.85 11.41 -5.10
CA LEU A 121 15.05 10.58 -5.04
C LEU A 121 14.77 9.30 -4.24
N VAL A 122 14.19 9.40 -3.04
CA VAL A 122 13.89 8.23 -2.21
C VAL A 122 12.94 7.25 -2.90
N MET A 123 11.89 7.72 -3.58
CA MET A 123 11.00 6.86 -4.38
C MET A 123 11.72 6.11 -5.51
N ARG A 124 12.79 6.67 -6.05
CA ARG A 124 13.57 6.04 -7.12
C ARG A 124 14.56 5.01 -6.59
N TRP A 125 14.87 5.06 -5.29
CA TRP A 125 15.69 4.08 -4.58
C TRP A 125 14.87 2.98 -3.89
N TYR A 126 13.53 3.08 -3.92
CA TYR A 126 12.57 2.09 -3.40
C TYR A 126 11.92 1.32 -4.55
#